data_AF-A0A517VMA1-F1
#
_entry.id   AF-A0A517VMA1-F1
#
_cell.length_a   1.000
_cell.length_b   1.000
_cell.length_c   1.000
_cell.angle_alpha   90.00
_cell.angle_beta   90.00
_cell.angle_gamma   90.00
#
_symmetry.space_group_name_H-M   'P 1'
#
loop_
_entity.id
_entity.type
_entity.pdbx_description
1 polymer ?
#
loop_
_entity_poly.entity_id
_entity_poly.type
_entity_poly.pdbx_seq_one_letter_code
_entity_poly.pdbx_strand_id
1 'polypeptide(L)'
;MENQEKEALKEDELLQSIDDEILQSIRGYHQATYEYFRHLSSLSTLAIIIIAAFMEKVFVNPVGKTNIAIAIFCFLLTIISSVIAYTIHLSLYPIIERKKFELGDKLGYGMGLFFSWAGFLFGMIFVTVFLIQNILN
;
A
#
# COMPACT_ATOMS: atom_id res chain seq x y z
N MET A 1 13.82 -32.62 -42.80
CA MET A 1 13.12 -33.01 -41.55
C MET A 1 13.95 -32.65 -40.33
N GLU A 2 15.20 -33.08 -40.20
CA GLU A 2 16.05 -32.76 -39.03
C GLU A 2 16.24 -31.24 -38.76
N ASN A 3 16.27 -30.41 -39.81
CA ASN A 3 16.40 -28.95 -39.64
C ASN A 3 15.12 -28.28 -39.12
N GLN A 4 13.95 -28.81 -39.49
CA GLN A 4 12.65 -28.27 -39.04
C GLN A 4 12.38 -28.62 -37.58
N GLU A 5 12.82 -29.80 -37.13
CA GLU A 5 12.70 -30.23 -35.74
C GLU A 5 13.59 -29.39 -34.80
N LYS A 6 14.80 -29.02 -35.25
CA LYS A 6 15.70 -28.12 -34.50
C LYS A 6 15.17 -26.68 -34.44
N GLU A 7 14.44 -26.23 -35.44
CA GLU A 7 13.80 -24.90 -35.43
C GLU A 7 12.61 -24.87 -34.46
N ALA A 8 11.76 -25.90 -34.47
CA ALA A 8 10.64 -26.01 -33.54
C ALA A 8 11.11 -26.08 -32.07
N LEU A 9 12.16 -26.84 -31.78
CA LEU A 9 12.73 -26.93 -30.43
C LEU A 9 13.26 -25.58 -29.93
N LYS A 10 13.90 -24.80 -30.80
CA LYS A 10 14.38 -23.45 -30.47
C LYS A 10 13.25 -22.46 -30.23
N GLU A 11 12.16 -22.59 -30.99
CA GLU A 11 10.97 -21.76 -30.82
C GLU A 11 10.31 -22.04 -29.46
N ASP A 12 10.17 -23.32 -29.08
CA ASP A 12 9.65 -23.71 -27.77
C ASP A 12 10.54 -23.24 -26.61
N GLU A 13 11.86 -23.39 -26.71
CA GLU A 13 12.81 -22.87 -25.71
C GLU A 13 12.72 -21.34 -25.57
N LEU A 14 12.56 -20.63 -26.70
CA LEU A 14 12.40 -19.18 -26.70
C LEU A 14 11.10 -18.77 -26.03
N LEU A 15 9.99 -19.43 -26.35
CA LEU A 15 8.68 -19.17 -25.73
C LEU A 15 8.72 -19.41 -24.22
N GLN A 16 9.33 -20.51 -23.79
CA GLN A 16 9.49 -20.81 -22.37
C GLN A 16 10.34 -19.75 -21.64
N SER A 17 11.41 -19.27 -22.26
CA SER A 17 12.24 -18.21 -21.67
C SER A 17 11.49 -16.87 -21.51
N ILE A 18 10.62 -16.54 -22.47
CA ILE A 18 9.79 -15.34 -22.43
C ILE A 18 8.74 -15.45 -21.32
N ASP A 19 8.10 -16.61 -21.19
CA ASP A 19 7.11 -16.87 -20.14
C ASP A 19 7.73 -16.75 -18.74
N ASP A 20 8.93 -17.31 -18.54
CA ASP A 20 9.66 -17.22 -17.27
C ASP A 20 10.04 -15.77 -16.92
N GLU A 21 10.50 -14.99 -17.90
CA GLU A 21 10.83 -13.57 -17.71
C GLU A 21 9.58 -12.73 -17.34
N ILE A 22 8.46 -12.96 -18.04
CA ILE A 22 7.19 -12.29 -17.74
C ILE A 22 6.72 -12.65 -16.33
N LEU A 23 6.73 -13.93 -15.96
CA LEU A 23 6.33 -14.37 -14.62
C LEU A 23 7.21 -13.77 -13.52
N GLN A 24 8.51 -13.67 -13.75
CA GLN A 24 9.43 -13.03 -12.82
C GLN A 24 9.13 -11.54 -12.65
N SER A 25 8.86 -10.83 -13.75
CA SER A 25 8.51 -9.40 -13.72
C SER A 25 7.20 -9.14 -12.95
N ILE A 26 6.18 -9.98 -13.15
CA ILE A 26 4.89 -9.89 -12.46
C ILE A 26 5.08 -10.12 -10.96
N ARG A 27 5.81 -11.18 -10.57
CA ARG A 27 6.11 -11.46 -9.16
C ARG A 27 6.87 -10.32 -8.50
N GLY A 28 7.86 -9.74 -9.17
CA GLY A 28 8.62 -8.59 -8.67
C GLY A 28 7.73 -7.38 -8.39
N TYR A 29 6.80 -7.07 -9.29
CA TYR A 29 5.85 -5.97 -9.11
C TYR A 29 4.90 -6.21 -7.92
N HIS A 30 4.38 -7.44 -7.77
CA HIS A 30 3.53 -7.80 -6.64
C HIS A 30 4.26 -7.70 -5.30
N GLN A 31 5.51 -8.15 -5.25
CA GLN A 31 6.33 -8.06 -4.06
C GLN A 31 6.58 -6.60 -3.66
N ALA A 32 6.97 -5.75 -4.62
CA ALA A 32 7.19 -4.33 -4.37
C ALA A 32 5.93 -3.62 -3.85
N THR A 33 4.77 -3.94 -4.44
CA THR A 33 3.48 -3.38 -4.03
C THR A 33 3.09 -3.83 -2.62
N TYR A 34 3.29 -5.10 -2.30
CA TYR A 34 3.05 -5.63 -0.96
C TYR A 34 3.94 -4.96 0.09
N GLU A 35 5.24 -4.90 -0.19
CA GLU A 35 6.20 -4.26 0.70
C GLU A 35 5.81 -2.80 0.93
N TYR A 36 5.42 -2.08 -0.12
CA TYR A 36 4.96 -0.70 -0.02
C TYR A 36 3.79 -0.52 0.99
N PHE A 37 2.68 -1.24 0.81
CA PHE A 37 1.52 -1.12 1.72
C PHE A 37 1.83 -1.58 3.14
N ARG A 38 2.69 -2.59 3.30
CA ARG A 38 3.17 -3.05 4.60
C ARG A 38 3.98 -1.97 5.32
N HIS A 39 4.87 -1.27 4.60
CA HIS A 39 5.64 -0.18 5.19
C HIS A 39 4.74 0.99 5.58
N LEU A 40 3.82 1.39 4.71
CA LEU A 40 2.90 2.50 4.96
C LEU A 40 2.00 2.24 6.18
N SER A 41 1.41 1.04 6.29
CA SER A 41 0.59 0.66 7.45
C SER A 41 1.41 0.55 8.74
N SER A 42 2.65 0.07 8.67
CA SER A 42 3.55 0.00 9.83
C SER A 42 3.93 1.40 10.34
N LEU A 43 4.25 2.33 9.43
CA LEU A 43 4.54 3.73 9.77
C LEU A 43 3.32 4.40 10.41
N SER A 44 2.12 4.23 9.85
CA SER A 44 0.87 4.75 10.44
C SER A 44 0.62 4.19 11.85
N THR A 45 0.84 2.89 12.04
CA THR A 45 0.67 2.24 13.35
C THR A 45 1.66 2.79 14.36
N LEU A 46 2.93 2.93 13.97
CA LEU A 46 3.96 3.51 14.81
C LEU A 46 3.65 4.96 15.16
N ALA A 47 3.17 5.76 14.20
CA ALA A 47 2.75 7.13 14.44
C ALA A 47 1.61 7.21 15.49
N ILE A 48 0.60 6.35 15.41
CA ILE A 48 -0.47 6.27 16.41
C ILE A 48 0.08 5.95 17.80
N ILE A 49 0.97 4.96 17.91
CA ILE A 49 1.59 4.56 19.20
C ILE A 49 2.40 5.73 19.78
N ILE A 50 3.19 6.41 18.94
CA ILE A 50 3.98 7.58 19.34
C ILE A 50 3.06 8.70 19.86
N ILE A 51 1.99 9.02 19.14
CA ILE A 51 1.01 10.04 19.55
C ILE A 51 0.39 9.66 20.90
N ALA A 52 -0.01 8.40 21.08
CA ALA A 52 -0.59 7.92 22.32
C ALA A 52 0.40 8.04 23.50
N ALA A 53 1.67 7.67 23.28
CA ALA A 53 2.72 7.80 24.29
C ALA A 53 2.99 9.27 24.67
N PHE A 54 3.04 10.18 23.69
CA PHE A 54 3.22 11.61 23.93
C PHE A 54 2.05 12.22 24.69
N MET A 55 0.82 11.79 24.38
CA MET A 55 -0.38 12.27 25.05
C MET A 55 -0.42 11.95 26.54
N GLU A 56 0.15 10.83 26.96
CA GLU A 56 0.20 10.45 28.37
C GLU A 56 1.34 11.13 29.13
N LYS A 57 2.51 11.29 28.49
CA LYS A 57 3.75 11.65 29.20
C LYS A 57 4.16 13.12 29.08
N VAL A 58 3.79 13.80 27.99
CA VAL A 58 4.40 15.11 27.66
C VAL A 58 3.47 16.29 27.91
N PHE A 59 2.17 16.13 27.75
CA PHE A 59 1.22 17.25 27.85
C PHE A 59 0.24 17.04 29.00
N VAL A 60 0.41 17.82 30.07
CA VAL A 60 -0.52 17.81 31.23
C VAL A 60 -1.90 18.38 30.86
N ASN A 61 -1.94 19.37 29.95
CA ASN A 61 -3.17 19.96 29.41
C ASN A 61 -3.00 20.29 27.91
N PRO A 62 -3.11 19.29 27.02
CA PRO A 62 -2.88 19.52 25.60
C PRO A 62 -3.94 20.43 24.99
N VAL A 63 -3.50 21.50 24.34
CA VAL A 63 -4.34 22.40 23.53
C VAL A 63 -4.55 21.73 22.18
N GLY A 64 -5.79 21.68 21.69
CA GLY A 64 -6.09 21.11 20.37
C GLY A 64 -6.22 19.59 20.32
N LYS A 65 -6.80 18.96 21.36
CA LYS A 65 -7.13 17.51 21.39
C LYS A 65 -7.86 17.01 20.13
N THR A 66 -8.66 17.88 19.51
CA THR A 66 -9.35 17.60 18.25
C THR A 66 -8.39 17.31 17.09
N ASN A 67 -7.25 18.00 17.00
CA ASN A 67 -6.26 17.78 15.94
C ASN A 67 -5.65 16.38 16.03
N ILE A 68 -5.38 15.89 17.25
CA ILE A 68 -4.93 14.52 17.45
C ILE A 68 -6.00 13.51 17.07
N ALA A 69 -7.25 13.73 17.51
CA ALA A 69 -8.33 12.82 17.19
C ALA A 69 -8.49 12.67 15.66
N ILE A 70 -8.40 13.78 14.93
CA ILE A 70 -8.41 13.78 13.46
C ILE A 70 -7.18 13.05 12.90
N ALA A 71 -5.98 13.32 13.43
CA ALA A 71 -4.76 12.64 12.97
C ALA A 71 -4.83 11.12 13.14
N ILE A 72 -5.28 10.64 14.31
CA ILE A 72 -5.46 9.21 14.58
C ILE A 72 -6.48 8.62 13.60
N PHE A 73 -7.61 9.30 13.38
CA PHE A 73 -8.60 8.87 12.41
C PHE A 73 -8.01 8.77 10.99
N CYS A 74 -7.21 9.74 10.57
CA CYS A 74 -6.53 9.73 9.28
C CYS A 74 -5.54 8.56 9.14
N PHE A 75 -4.75 8.26 10.17
CA PHE A 75 -3.86 7.09 10.15
C PHE A 75 -4.61 5.76 10.16
N LEU A 76 -5.73 5.66 10.89
CA LEU A 76 -6.60 4.49 10.83
C LEU A 76 -7.20 4.30 9.44
N LEU A 77 -7.65 5.39 8.80
CA LEU A 77 -8.14 5.36 7.43
C LEU A 77 -7.05 4.86 6.46
N THR A 78 -5.79 5.26 6.66
CA THR A 78 -4.66 4.74 5.89
C THR A 78 -4.47 3.24 6.07
N ILE A 79 -4.51 2.75 7.30
CA ILE A 79 -4.34 1.33 7.60
C ILE A 79 -5.46 0.52 6.93
N ILE A 80 -6.72 0.92 7.14
CA ILE A 80 -7.89 0.23 6.56
C ILE A 80 -7.83 0.24 5.04
N SER A 81 -7.53 1.40 4.43
CA SER A 81 -7.45 1.52 2.96
C SER A 81 -6.31 0.67 2.39
N SER A 82 -5.18 0.57 3.09
CA SER A 82 -4.04 -0.28 2.70
C SER A 82 -4.42 -1.77 2.75
N VAL A 83 -5.16 -2.19 3.78
CA VAL A 83 -5.65 -3.58 3.90
C VAL A 83 -6.64 -3.91 2.78
N ILE A 84 -7.57 -2.99 2.46
CA ILE A 84 -8.52 -3.18 1.35
C ILE A 84 -7.78 -3.27 0.02
N ALA A 85 -6.88 -2.32 -0.27
CA ALA A 85 -6.10 -2.31 -1.50
C ALA A 85 -5.28 -3.61 -1.67
N TYR A 86 -4.67 -4.08 -0.59
CA TYR A 86 -3.92 -5.34 -0.60
C TYR A 86 -4.82 -6.57 -0.77
N THR A 87 -5.99 -6.60 -0.12
CA THR A 87 -6.95 -7.70 -0.26
C THR A 87 -7.46 -7.83 -1.69
N ILE A 88 -7.77 -6.69 -2.33
CA ILE A 88 -8.15 -6.64 -3.75
C ILE A 88 -6.99 -7.15 -4.61
N HIS A 89 -5.77 -6.65 -4.35
CA HIS A 89 -4.58 -7.05 -5.10
C HIS A 89 -4.30 -8.56 -5.03
N LEU A 90 -4.44 -9.16 -3.84
CA LEU A 90 -4.26 -10.60 -3.64
C LEU A 90 -5.37 -11.43 -4.30
N SER A 91 -6.61 -10.95 -4.25
CA SER A 91 -7.77 -11.62 -4.87
C SER A 91 -7.68 -11.66 -6.40
N LEU A 92 -6.96 -10.70 -6.99
CA LEU A 92 -6.75 -10.62 -8.44
C LEU A 92 -5.58 -11.49 -8.92
N TYR A 93 -4.65 -11.88 -8.05
CA TYR A 93 -3.46 -12.67 -8.41
C TYR A 93 -3.77 -14.00 -9.13
N PRO A 94 -4.72 -14.84 -8.69
CA PRO A 94 -5.05 -16.08 -9.41
C PRO A 94 -5.86 -15.85 -10.70
N ILE A 95 -6.25 -14.61 -11.01
CA ILE A 95 -7.20 -14.28 -12.09
C ILE A 95 -6.53 -13.60 -13.30
N ILE A 96 -5.30 -13.09 -13.14
CA ILE A 96 -4.52 -12.46 -14.23
C ILE A 96 -4.29 -13.44 -15.39
N GLU A 97 -4.34 -14.75 -15.15
CA GLU A 97 -4.27 -15.76 -16.21
C GLU A 97 -5.57 -15.92 -17.04
N ARG A 98 -6.75 -15.45 -16.58
CA ARG A 98 -8.04 -15.80 -17.26
C ARG A 98 -9.16 -14.76 -17.33
N LYS A 99 -9.11 -13.57 -16.69
CA LYS A 99 -10.23 -12.59 -16.80
C LYS A 99 -9.81 -11.14 -16.99
N LYS A 100 -10.60 -10.44 -17.81
CA LYS A 100 -10.59 -8.97 -17.93
C LYS A 100 -10.81 -8.36 -16.54
N PHE A 101 -9.86 -7.55 -16.09
CA PHE A 101 -10.04 -6.68 -14.92
C PHE A 101 -11.38 -5.94 -15.03
N GLU A 102 -12.30 -6.19 -14.10
CA GLU A 102 -13.54 -5.42 -14.05
C GLU A 102 -13.24 -3.98 -13.64
N LEU A 103 -14.00 -3.02 -14.16
CA LEU A 103 -13.79 -1.59 -13.87
C LEU A 103 -13.85 -1.31 -12.37
N GLY A 104 -14.67 -2.07 -11.63
CA GLY A 104 -14.80 -1.98 -10.17
C GLY A 104 -13.50 -2.32 -9.43
N ASP A 105 -12.76 -3.33 -9.87
CA ASP A 105 -11.51 -3.73 -9.21
C ASP A 105 -10.40 -2.70 -9.41
N LYS A 106 -10.30 -2.15 -10.62
CA LYS A 106 -9.35 -1.05 -10.92
C LYS A 106 -9.67 0.19 -10.09
N LEU A 107 -10.95 0.55 -10.00
CA LEU A 107 -11.39 1.69 -9.24
C LEU A 107 -11.16 1.48 -7.73
N GLY A 108 -11.50 0.30 -7.21
CA GLY A 108 -11.31 -0.06 -5.81
C GLY A 108 -9.84 -0.03 -5.40
N TYR A 109 -8.95 -0.61 -6.20
CA TYR A 109 -7.51 -0.55 -5.97
C TYR A 109 -6.97 0.90 -6.01
N GLY A 110 -7.36 1.66 -7.04
CA GLY A 110 -6.93 3.06 -7.20
C GLY A 110 -7.42 3.96 -6.06
N MET A 111 -8.68 3.79 -5.63
CA MET A 111 -9.24 4.51 -4.48
C MET A 111 -8.54 4.10 -3.18
N GLY A 112 -8.30 2.80 -2.97
CA GLY A 112 -7.57 2.32 -1.80
C GLY A 112 -6.17 2.92 -1.67
N LEU A 113 -5.44 3.01 -2.80
CA LEU A 113 -4.14 3.67 -2.87
C LEU A 113 -4.24 5.18 -2.61
N PHE A 114 -5.22 5.85 -3.20
CA PHE A 114 -5.44 7.28 -3.00
C PHE A 114 -5.77 7.62 -1.54
N PHE A 115 -6.71 6.90 -0.92
CA PHE A 115 -7.10 7.13 0.47
C PHE A 115 -5.99 6.78 1.46
N SER A 116 -5.18 5.76 1.17
CA SER A 116 -4.03 5.45 2.02
C SER A 116 -2.99 6.56 2.02
N TRP A 117 -2.67 7.12 0.84
CA TRP A 117 -1.81 8.30 0.72
C TRP A 117 -2.41 9.54 1.40
N ALA A 118 -3.65 9.88 1.05
CA ALA A 118 -4.31 11.07 1.58
C ALA A 118 -4.42 11.01 3.11
N GLY A 119 -4.86 9.88 3.67
CA GLY A 119 -4.94 9.67 5.11
C GLY A 119 -3.58 9.83 5.80
N PHE A 120 -2.50 9.34 5.18
CA PHE A 120 -1.18 9.40 5.81
C PHE A 120 -0.67 10.83 5.84
N LEU A 121 -0.76 11.52 4.70
CA LEU A 121 -0.30 12.91 4.58
C LEU A 121 -1.12 13.85 5.45
N PHE A 122 -2.45 13.73 5.45
CA PHE A 122 -3.29 14.54 6.34
C PHE A 122 -3.00 14.24 7.82
N GLY A 123 -2.87 12.96 8.18
CA GLY A 123 -2.48 12.56 9.54
C GLY A 123 -1.19 13.24 9.99
N MET A 124 -0.15 13.21 9.14
CA MET A 124 1.12 13.87 9.40
C MET A 124 0.99 15.39 9.56
N ILE A 125 0.18 16.05 8.72
CA ILE A 125 -0.08 17.50 8.83
C ILE A 125 -0.74 17.82 10.18
N PHE A 126 -1.79 17.09 10.57
CA PHE A 126 -2.50 17.34 11.83
C PHE A 126 -1.61 17.10 13.06
N VAL A 127 -0.78 16.05 13.05
CA VAL A 127 0.23 15.83 14.11
C VAL A 127 1.20 16.99 14.19
N THR A 128 1.72 17.43 13.04
CA THR A 128 2.69 18.53 12.99
C THR A 128 2.09 19.82 13.53
N VAL A 129 0.86 20.16 13.11
CA VAL A 129 0.14 21.34 13.61
C VAL A 129 -0.11 21.24 15.12
N PHE A 130 -0.53 20.07 15.61
CA PHE A 130 -0.72 19.83 17.04
C PHE A 130 0.57 20.03 17.84
N LEU A 131 1.69 19.47 17.37
CA LEU A 131 2.99 19.61 18.03
C LEU A 131 3.44 21.07 18.07
N ILE A 132 3.33 21.80 16.95
CA ILE A 132 3.69 23.22 16.90
C ILE A 132 2.82 24.03 17.89
N GLN A 133 1.51 23.79 17.93
CA GLN A 133 0.60 24.49 18.84
C GLN A 133 0.89 24.22 20.31
N ASN A 134 1.34 23.03 20.68
CA ASN A 134 1.63 22.70 22.09
C ASN A 134 3.06 23.04 22.51
N ILE A 135 4.00 23.20 21.57
CA ILE A 135 5.35 23.68 21.89
C ILE A 135 5.37 25.21 22.05
N LEU A 136 4.53 25.92 21.28
CA LEU A 136 4.48 27.40 21.31
C LEU A 136 3.60 27.97 22.43
N ASN A 137 2.73 27.16 23.04
CA ASN A 137 1.85 27.57 24.15
C ASN A 137 2.33 26.96 25.47
#